data_AF-T0NAI0-F1
#
_entry.id   AF-T0NAI0-F1
#
_cell.length_a   1.000
_cell.length_b   1.000
_cell.length_c   1.000
_cell.angle_alpha   90.00
_cell.angle_beta   90.00
_cell.angle_gamma   90.00
#
_symmetry.space_group_name_H-M   'P 1'
#
loop_
_entity.id
_entity.type
_entity.pdbx_description
1 polymer ?
#
loop_
_entity_poly.entity_id
_entity_poly.type
_entity_poly.pdbx_seq_one_letter_code
_entity_poly.pdbx_strand_id
1 'polypeptide(L)'
;MRKGKSGFFLIISILVIALLAYSGLYGINLGDYRVKSFGQSISKGLDLVGGTSLLMEIKADNVDSSVLDRTVTLISRRINKEGTSEVSVVPEGNKRIRIEIPGESDTNKVLNTIGKTGELTFVDPDGNVILTGKEVDKASAYITQENQNVVNLKLNEEGKQKFAEATEKFIGKQITIKMDEDVLTAPTVNEVINAGEAVITGMKTLEEANSIANIIQSGALPVPVEAVSVKTVGPTIGLEAMGLSKKAGMVGLICVMLFMMLYYRAPGIIASVAVSLYVVLVLYVFSAFGVVLTLSGAAAVILTIGMAVDANVLIFERTKEELKTGKSVKSAVDSGFDRALSSILDSNITTIIAGLVLYFMGTGAVKGFAVTLMIGIIVSIFTALVVTKFLLKHAINAGIITKPSHFGVKRG
;
A
#
# COMPACT_ATOMS: atom_id res chain seq x y z
N MET A 1 -41.34 -16.54 5.54
CA MET A 1 -40.58 -16.14 6.75
C MET A 1 -41.31 -14.98 7.43
N ARG A 2 -41.57 -15.09 8.74
CA ARG A 2 -42.32 -14.09 9.52
C ARG A 2 -41.69 -12.70 9.35
N LYS A 3 -42.48 -11.68 8.98
CA LYS A 3 -42.06 -10.27 8.76
C LYS A 3 -41.07 -9.75 9.81
N GLY A 4 -41.25 -10.15 11.08
CA GLY A 4 -40.36 -9.80 12.18
C GLY A 4 -38.90 -10.30 12.03
N LYS A 5 -38.66 -11.49 11.48
CA LYS A 5 -37.29 -12.00 11.26
C LYS A 5 -36.56 -11.18 10.20
N SER A 6 -37.23 -10.78 9.12
CA SER A 6 -36.61 -10.00 8.04
C SER A 6 -36.30 -8.55 8.46
N GLY A 7 -37.17 -7.94 9.28
CA GLY A 7 -36.89 -6.62 9.86
C GLY A 7 -35.69 -6.64 10.82
N PHE A 8 -35.59 -7.68 11.65
CA PHE A 8 -34.44 -7.90 12.55
C PHE A 8 -33.11 -7.99 11.80
N PHE A 9 -33.04 -8.77 10.72
CA PHE A 9 -31.82 -8.86 9.90
C PHE A 9 -31.43 -7.52 9.26
N LEU A 10 -32.40 -6.72 8.81
CA LEU A 10 -32.14 -5.40 8.23
C LEU A 10 -31.51 -4.46 9.28
N ILE A 11 -32.11 -4.38 10.48
CA ILE A 11 -31.60 -3.56 11.58
C ILE A 11 -30.19 -4.01 11.98
N ILE A 12 -29.97 -5.32 12.10
CA ILE A 12 -28.62 -5.86 12.38
C ILE A 12 -27.64 -5.44 11.30
N SER A 13 -27.98 -5.56 10.01
CA SER A 13 -27.08 -5.16 8.95
C SER A 13 -26.70 -3.68 9.06
N ILE A 14 -27.66 -2.78 9.34
CA ILE A 14 -27.38 -1.36 9.56
C ILE A 14 -26.46 -1.15 10.77
N LEU A 15 -26.72 -1.84 11.88
CA LEU A 15 -25.88 -1.76 13.09
C LEU A 15 -24.47 -2.27 12.83
N VAL A 16 -24.30 -3.36 12.08
CA VAL A 16 -23.00 -3.89 11.68
C VAL A 16 -22.26 -2.89 10.80
N ILE A 17 -22.94 -2.25 9.84
CA ILE A 17 -22.33 -1.21 9.00
C ILE A 17 -21.87 -0.03 9.85
N ALA A 18 -22.71 0.43 10.79
CA ALA A 18 -22.38 1.52 11.71
C ALA A 18 -21.20 1.14 12.62
N LEU A 19 -21.16 -0.10 13.12
CA LEU A 19 -20.07 -0.61 13.93
C LEU A 19 -18.77 -0.68 13.14
N LEU A 20 -18.80 -1.18 11.91
CA LEU A 20 -17.62 -1.24 11.01
C LEU A 20 -17.10 0.17 10.68
N ALA A 21 -18.01 1.12 10.45
CA ALA A 21 -17.66 2.52 10.21
C ALA A 21 -17.00 3.13 11.46
N TYR A 22 -17.60 2.92 12.63
CA TYR A 22 -17.07 3.40 13.90
C TYR A 22 -15.70 2.81 14.19
N SER A 23 -15.54 1.49 14.00
CA SER A 23 -14.27 0.80 14.26
C SER A 23 -13.16 1.25 13.33
N GLY A 24 -13.48 1.55 12.08
CA GLY A 24 -12.50 2.06 11.12
C GLY A 24 -12.09 3.50 11.43
N LEU A 25 -13.04 4.36 11.78
CA LEU A 25 -12.77 5.79 12.03
C LEU A 25 -12.03 6.04 13.35
N TYR A 26 -12.46 5.39 14.43
CA TYR A 26 -11.94 5.65 15.78
C TYR A 26 -10.94 4.60 16.26
N GLY A 27 -10.88 3.44 15.60
CA GLY A 27 -10.21 2.27 16.14
C GLY A 27 -11.03 1.62 17.26
N ILE A 28 -10.73 0.37 17.57
CA ILE A 28 -11.32 -0.34 18.71
C ILE A 28 -10.22 -1.10 19.43
N ASN A 29 -10.22 -1.01 20.77
CA ASN A 29 -9.42 -1.85 21.63
C ASN A 29 -10.33 -2.97 22.16
N LEU A 30 -10.12 -4.21 21.73
CA LEU A 30 -10.77 -5.41 22.28
C LEU A 30 -9.70 -6.24 23.01
N GLY A 31 -9.56 -6.03 24.32
CA GLY A 31 -8.53 -6.71 25.11
C GLY A 31 -7.12 -6.45 24.55
N ASP A 32 -6.42 -7.52 24.17
CA ASP A 32 -5.07 -7.46 23.60
C ASP A 32 -5.04 -7.09 22.10
N TYR A 33 -6.20 -7.10 21.43
CA TYR A 33 -6.30 -6.76 20.01
C TYR A 33 -6.67 -5.28 19.83
N ARG A 34 -5.71 -4.51 19.30
CA ARG A 34 -5.90 -3.11 18.94
C ARG A 34 -6.13 -2.96 17.44
N VAL A 35 -7.38 -2.71 17.06
CA VAL A 35 -7.73 -2.29 15.70
C VAL A 35 -7.36 -0.81 15.57
N LYS A 36 -6.31 -0.52 14.81
CA LYS A 36 -5.88 0.85 14.49
C LYS A 36 -6.97 1.55 13.67
N SER A 37 -7.12 2.86 13.85
CA SER A 37 -7.98 3.66 13.00
C SER A 37 -7.39 3.81 11.60
N PHE A 38 -8.22 4.12 10.60
CA PHE A 38 -7.78 4.37 9.22
C PHE A 38 -6.71 5.46 9.12
N GLY A 39 -6.73 6.45 10.02
CA GLY A 39 -5.71 7.49 10.07
C GLY A 39 -4.32 6.99 10.49
N GLN A 40 -4.24 5.84 11.16
CA GLN A 40 -3.01 5.22 11.65
C GLN A 40 -2.61 3.98 10.84
N SER A 41 -3.55 3.31 10.18
CA SER A 41 -3.30 2.07 9.45
C SER A 41 -3.10 2.25 7.96
N ILE A 42 -3.62 3.33 7.35
CA ILE A 42 -3.46 3.61 5.93
C ILE A 42 -2.20 4.44 5.70
N SER A 43 -1.23 3.85 4.99
CA SER A 43 -0.02 4.51 4.53
C SER A 43 -0.36 5.69 3.60
N LYS A 44 0.40 6.78 3.70
CA LYS A 44 0.20 7.98 2.87
C LYS A 44 1.37 8.17 1.91
N GLY A 45 1.05 8.57 0.68
CA GLY A 45 2.03 8.80 -0.38
C GLY A 45 2.82 10.08 -0.19
N LEU A 46 3.91 10.19 -0.96
CA LEU A 46 4.83 11.33 -0.99
C LEU A 46 4.11 12.68 -1.18
N ASP A 47 3.06 12.70 -1.98
CA ASP A 47 2.26 13.88 -2.27
C ASP A 47 1.37 14.33 -1.10
N LEU A 48 1.09 13.45 -0.14
CA LEU A 48 0.30 13.77 1.06
C LEU A 48 1.16 14.12 2.28
N VAL A 49 2.30 13.46 2.45
CA VAL A 49 3.18 13.68 3.61
C VAL A 49 4.43 14.48 3.31
N GLY A 50 4.69 14.80 2.04
CA GLY A 50 5.97 15.36 1.61
C GLY A 50 7.10 14.34 1.64
N GLY A 51 8.28 14.74 1.22
CA GLY A 51 9.50 13.89 1.24
C GLY A 51 10.34 14.05 -0.03
N THR A 52 11.06 12.99 -0.39
CA THR A 52 12.02 13.03 -1.50
C THR A 52 11.63 12.07 -2.62
N SER A 53 11.65 12.55 -3.87
CA SER A 53 11.60 11.77 -5.10
C SER A 53 12.91 11.87 -5.84
N LEU A 54 13.49 10.71 -6.15
CA LEU A 54 14.73 10.57 -6.91
C LEU A 54 14.43 9.82 -8.20
N LEU A 55 15.08 10.25 -9.27
CA LEU A 55 15.22 9.49 -10.49
C LEU A 55 16.70 9.13 -10.62
N MET A 56 16.99 7.84 -10.54
CA MET A 56 18.32 7.28 -10.71
C MET A 56 18.45 6.71 -12.12
N GLU A 57 19.63 6.79 -12.72
CA GLU A 57 19.95 6.18 -14.01
C GLU A 57 21.14 5.23 -13.88
N ILE A 58 20.98 4.03 -14.43
CA ILE A 58 22.01 3.00 -14.49
C ILE A 58 23.06 3.40 -15.53
N LYS A 59 24.31 3.51 -15.08
CA LYS A 59 25.48 3.82 -15.92
C LYS A 59 26.14 2.54 -16.43
N ALA A 60 25.41 1.81 -17.27
CA ALA A 60 25.92 0.64 -17.97
C ALA A 60 25.42 0.61 -19.42
N ASP A 61 26.26 0.13 -20.34
CA ASP A 61 25.94 0.10 -21.77
C ASP A 61 24.79 -0.85 -22.07
N ASN A 62 24.81 -2.05 -21.48
CA ASN A 62 23.78 -3.07 -21.67
C ASN A 62 23.06 -3.36 -20.34
N VAL A 63 21.80 -2.94 -20.24
CA VAL A 63 20.95 -3.16 -19.06
C VAL A 63 19.80 -4.04 -19.52
N ASP A 64 19.85 -5.31 -19.17
CA ASP A 64 18.72 -6.21 -19.33
C ASP A 64 17.72 -6.03 -18.17
N SER A 65 16.52 -6.60 -18.33
CA SER A 65 15.47 -6.52 -17.31
C SER A 65 15.87 -7.19 -15.99
N SER A 66 16.69 -8.25 -16.03
CA SER A 66 17.13 -8.96 -14.83
C SER A 66 18.07 -8.10 -13.97
N VAL A 67 18.97 -7.35 -14.61
CA VAL A 67 19.86 -6.39 -13.93
C VAL A 67 19.04 -5.24 -13.35
N LEU A 68 18.08 -4.71 -14.10
CA LEU A 68 17.18 -3.65 -13.62
C LEU A 68 16.37 -4.12 -12.40
N ASP A 69 15.73 -5.28 -12.47
CA ASP A 69 14.91 -5.85 -11.40
C ASP A 69 15.75 -6.16 -10.14
N ARG A 70 16.97 -6.68 -10.33
CA ARG A 70 17.91 -6.91 -9.23
C ARG A 70 18.35 -5.60 -8.59
N THR A 71 18.65 -4.58 -9.38
CA THR A 71 19.02 -3.24 -8.87
C THR A 71 17.87 -2.62 -8.08
N VAL A 72 16.64 -2.67 -8.61
CA VAL A 72 15.41 -2.24 -7.93
C VAL A 72 15.24 -2.96 -6.60
N THR A 73 15.43 -4.28 -6.58
CA THR A 73 15.30 -5.10 -5.36
C THR A 73 16.32 -4.69 -4.28
N LEU A 74 17.58 -4.46 -4.67
CA LEU A 74 18.63 -4.08 -3.71
C LEU A 74 18.43 -2.66 -3.19
N ILE A 75 18.09 -1.71 -4.06
CA ILE A 75 17.72 -0.34 -3.66
C ILE A 75 16.51 -0.38 -2.71
N SER A 76 15.47 -1.16 -3.04
CA SER A 76 14.30 -1.35 -2.18
C SER A 76 14.68 -1.87 -0.80
N ARG A 77 15.57 -2.88 -0.72
CA ARG A 77 16.08 -3.39 0.56
C ARG A 77 16.89 -2.37 1.36
N ARG A 78 17.68 -1.52 0.70
CA ARG A 78 18.47 -0.46 1.36
C ARG A 78 17.59 0.60 2.02
N ILE A 79 16.44 0.91 1.41
CA ILE A 79 15.60 2.01 1.86
C ILE A 79 14.44 1.53 2.74
N ASN A 80 13.96 0.29 2.57
CA ASN A 80 12.91 -0.28 3.40
C ASN A 80 13.44 -0.57 4.82
N LYS A 81 13.43 0.49 5.66
CA LYS A 81 13.54 0.42 7.11
C LYS A 81 12.36 -0.37 7.66
N GLU A 82 12.56 -1.10 8.76
CA GLU A 82 11.48 -1.75 9.49
C GLU A 82 10.34 -0.76 9.82
N GLY A 83 9.25 -0.81 9.04
CA GLY A 83 7.89 -0.63 9.53
C GLY A 83 7.21 0.75 9.49
N THR A 84 7.78 1.86 8.98
CA THR A 84 7.09 3.17 9.10
C THR A 84 6.96 4.11 7.90
N SER A 85 7.49 3.79 6.72
CA SER A 85 7.10 4.48 5.47
C SER A 85 7.26 3.51 4.30
N GLU A 86 6.20 3.20 3.57
CA GLU A 86 6.32 2.39 2.36
C GLU A 86 7.03 3.21 1.27
N VAL A 87 8.28 2.83 0.99
CA VAL A 87 9.10 3.41 -0.06
C VAL A 87 8.67 2.80 -1.39
N SER A 88 8.41 3.64 -2.38
CA SER A 88 8.12 3.18 -3.74
C SER A 88 9.41 3.18 -4.55
N VAL A 89 9.90 2.00 -4.92
CA VAL A 89 11.02 1.81 -5.86
C VAL A 89 10.49 1.13 -7.11
N VAL A 90 10.42 1.86 -8.22
CA VAL A 90 9.86 1.35 -9.47
C VAL A 90 10.79 1.64 -10.65
N PRO A 91 10.94 0.72 -11.61
CA PRO A 91 11.63 1.00 -12.85
C PRO A 91 10.85 2.06 -13.67
N GLU A 92 11.57 2.91 -14.39
CA GLU A 92 11.04 3.90 -15.32
C GLU A 92 11.76 3.79 -16.66
N GLY A 93 11.16 3.07 -17.60
CA GLY A 93 11.83 2.67 -18.84
C GLY A 93 12.92 1.63 -18.59
N ASN A 94 13.96 1.63 -19.44
CA ASN A 94 14.92 0.50 -19.49
C ASN A 94 16.17 0.71 -18.61
N LYS A 95 16.49 1.94 -18.22
CA LYS A 95 17.72 2.28 -17.50
C LYS A 95 17.52 3.18 -16.29
N ARG A 96 16.27 3.54 -15.95
CA ARG A 96 16.00 4.44 -14.84
C ARG A 96 15.17 3.79 -13.76
N ILE A 97 15.37 4.26 -12.54
CA ILE A 97 14.68 3.79 -11.35
C ILE A 97 14.16 5.02 -10.62
N ARG A 98 12.85 5.09 -10.46
CA ARG A 98 12.19 6.11 -9.64
C ARG A 98 12.07 5.61 -8.21
N ILE A 99 12.49 6.44 -7.28
CA ILE A 99 12.50 6.16 -5.85
C ILE A 99 11.73 7.29 -5.17
N GLU A 100 10.72 6.95 -4.39
CA GLU A 100 9.91 7.90 -3.63
C GLU A 100 9.91 7.50 -2.17
N ILE A 101 10.35 8.42 -1.30
CA ILE A 101 10.48 8.21 0.14
C ILE A 101 9.59 9.23 0.85
N PRO A 102 8.36 8.82 1.23
CA PRO A 102 7.45 9.67 1.97
C PRO A 102 7.99 9.97 3.38
N GLY A 103 7.92 11.23 3.79
CA GLY A 103 8.30 11.70 5.13
C GLY A 103 9.79 11.99 5.33
N GLU A 104 10.66 11.66 4.37
CA GLU A 104 12.10 11.99 4.44
C GLU A 104 12.42 13.15 3.49
N SER A 105 12.75 14.30 4.08
CA SER A 105 13.05 15.52 3.32
C SER A 105 14.56 15.75 3.16
N ASP A 106 15.40 15.06 3.93
CA ASP A 106 16.85 15.15 3.80
C ASP A 106 17.32 14.31 2.61
N THR A 107 17.37 14.98 1.46
CA THR A 107 17.86 14.40 0.21
C THR A 107 19.28 13.87 0.33
N ASN A 108 20.18 14.55 1.06
CA ASN A 108 21.58 14.13 1.14
C ASN A 108 21.70 12.82 1.91
N LYS A 109 20.96 12.69 3.01
CA LYS A 109 20.85 11.42 3.77
C LYS A 109 20.34 10.28 2.88
N VAL A 110 19.33 10.54 2.05
CA VAL A 110 18.79 9.54 1.11
C VAL A 110 19.80 9.17 0.04
N LEU A 111 20.42 10.16 -0.62
CA LEU A 111 21.43 9.94 -1.64
C LEU A 111 22.64 9.19 -1.08
N ASN A 112 23.07 9.48 0.13
CA ASN A 112 24.16 8.75 0.79
C ASN A 112 23.78 7.30 1.12
N THR A 113 22.49 7.00 1.29
CA THR A 113 22.01 5.64 1.55
C THR A 113 21.91 4.82 0.25
N ILE A 114 21.51 5.46 -0.85
CA ILE A 114 21.24 4.79 -2.14
C ILE A 114 22.45 4.82 -3.07
N GLY A 115 23.05 6.00 -3.22
CA GLY A 115 24.12 6.34 -4.15
C GLY A 115 25.50 5.81 -3.77
N LYS A 116 25.65 5.18 -2.60
CA LYS A 116 26.81 4.32 -2.32
C LYS A 116 26.66 3.03 -3.14
N THR A 117 26.95 3.12 -4.43
CA THR A 117 27.01 2.00 -5.40
C THR A 117 28.09 0.98 -5.11
N GLY A 118 28.79 1.14 -3.98
CA GLY A 118 30.13 0.64 -3.86
C GLY A 118 30.31 -0.83 -3.72
N GLU A 119 31.55 -1.23 -3.98
CA GLU A 119 32.05 -2.53 -3.61
C GLU A 119 32.27 -2.55 -2.09
N LEU A 120 31.48 -3.38 -1.39
CA LEU A 120 31.76 -3.66 0.01
C LEU A 120 33.03 -4.49 0.07
N THR A 121 34.08 -3.97 0.71
CA THR A 121 35.36 -4.66 0.89
C THR A 121 35.76 -4.69 2.36
N PHE A 122 36.30 -5.83 2.79
CA PHE A 122 36.97 -5.99 4.07
C PHE A 122 38.45 -5.98 3.79
N VAL A 123 39.15 -4.97 4.30
CA VAL A 123 40.54 -4.69 3.98
C VAL A 123 41.41 -4.95 5.19
N ASP A 124 42.51 -5.67 4.99
CA ASP A 124 43.50 -5.93 6.03
C ASP A 124 44.31 -4.65 6.38
N PRO A 125 45.12 -4.66 7.46
CA PRO A 125 45.97 -3.52 7.83
C PRO A 125 46.99 -3.11 6.76
N ASP A 126 47.33 -4.03 5.85
CA ASP A 126 48.31 -3.83 4.79
C ASP A 126 47.67 -3.30 3.50
N GLY A 127 46.33 -3.16 3.46
CA GLY A 127 45.57 -2.62 2.33
C GLY A 127 45.02 -3.67 1.36
N ASN A 128 45.13 -4.97 1.64
CA ASN A 128 44.63 -6.04 0.77
C ASN A 128 43.18 -6.40 1.08
N VAL A 129 42.40 -6.70 0.04
CA VAL A 129 41.00 -7.15 0.18
C VAL A 129 40.96 -8.60 0.63
N ILE A 130 40.35 -8.85 1.79
CA ILE A 130 40.12 -10.17 2.39
C ILE A 130 38.79 -10.77 1.90
N LEU A 131 37.72 -9.98 2.01
CA LEU A 131 36.35 -10.36 1.66
C LEU A 131 35.68 -9.24 0.89
N THR A 132 34.66 -9.61 0.13
CA THR A 132 33.70 -8.68 -0.46
C THR A 132 32.30 -8.92 0.11
N GLY A 133 31.33 -8.09 -0.29
CA GLY A 133 29.93 -8.31 0.04
C GLY A 133 29.33 -9.63 -0.47
N LYS A 134 29.98 -10.34 -1.42
CA LYS A 134 29.51 -11.64 -1.91
C LYS A 134 29.64 -12.75 -0.86
N GLU A 135 30.58 -12.61 0.05
CA GLU A 135 30.88 -13.59 1.10
C GLU A 135 30.03 -13.40 2.37
N VAL A 136 29.20 -12.35 2.42
CA VAL A 136 28.29 -12.05 3.52
C VAL A 136 26.90 -12.63 3.23
N ASP A 137 26.49 -13.64 4.01
CA ASP A 137 25.16 -14.26 3.91
C ASP A 137 24.09 -13.40 4.59
N LYS A 138 24.38 -12.93 5.81
CA LYS A 138 23.44 -12.10 6.58
C LYS A 138 24.16 -11.03 7.41
N ALA A 139 23.56 -9.84 7.50
CA ALA A 139 23.95 -8.81 8.45
C ALA A 139 22.71 -8.27 9.18
N SER A 140 22.81 -8.13 10.50
CA SER A 140 21.69 -7.70 11.35
C SER A 140 22.22 -6.95 12.57
N ALA A 141 21.49 -5.93 13.02
CA ALA A 141 21.84 -5.21 14.24
C ALA A 141 20.94 -5.62 15.41
N TYR A 142 21.52 -5.71 16.61
CA TYR A 142 20.78 -5.95 17.84
C TYR A 142 21.49 -5.32 19.04
N ILE A 143 20.79 -5.25 20.17
CA ILE A 143 21.35 -4.82 21.45
C ILE A 143 21.76 -6.08 22.23
N THR A 144 23.01 -6.16 22.67
CA THR A 144 23.51 -7.28 23.47
C THR A 144 22.96 -7.23 24.90
N GLN A 145 23.14 -8.32 25.67
CA GLN A 145 22.78 -8.35 27.10
C GLN A 145 23.53 -7.30 27.93
N GLU A 146 24.67 -6.83 27.44
CA GLU A 146 25.50 -5.78 28.06
C GLU A 146 25.09 -4.37 27.64
N ASN A 147 23.92 -4.23 27.00
CA ASN A 147 23.38 -2.98 26.49
C ASN A 147 24.29 -2.29 25.45
N GLN A 148 25.00 -3.09 24.64
CA GLN A 148 25.82 -2.58 23.54
C GLN A 148 25.10 -2.74 22.20
N ASN A 149 25.18 -1.71 21.36
CA ASN A 149 24.67 -1.77 19.99
C ASN A 149 25.71 -2.44 19.10
N VAL A 150 25.35 -3.55 18.45
CA VAL A 150 26.29 -4.34 17.64
C VAL A 150 25.71 -4.69 16.28
N VAL A 151 26.60 -4.96 15.33
CA VAL A 151 26.26 -5.53 14.02
C VAL A 151 26.78 -6.96 13.96
N ASN A 152 25.88 -7.91 13.82
CA ASN A 152 26.20 -9.32 13.61
C ASN A 152 26.28 -9.63 12.12
N LEU A 153 27.36 -10.28 11.74
CA LEU A 153 27.63 -10.75 10.40
C LEU A 153 27.65 -12.27 10.40
N LYS A 154 26.98 -12.86 9.42
CA LYS A 154 27.05 -14.28 9.09
C LYS A 154 27.63 -14.41 7.69
N LEU A 155 28.71 -15.16 7.57
CA LEU A 155 29.41 -15.42 6.32
C LEU A 155 28.93 -16.73 5.70
N ASN A 156 29.07 -16.84 4.38
CA ASN A 156 28.89 -18.11 3.70
C ASN A 156 30.13 -19.01 3.88
N GLU A 157 30.09 -20.25 3.39
CA GLU A 157 31.20 -21.22 3.58
C GLU A 157 32.55 -20.72 3.01
N GLU A 158 32.54 -20.02 1.88
CA GLU A 158 33.76 -19.44 1.29
C GLU A 158 34.31 -18.28 2.14
N GLY A 159 33.42 -17.40 2.61
CA GLY A 159 33.75 -16.28 3.50
C GLY A 159 34.30 -16.75 4.84
N LYS A 160 33.72 -17.81 5.41
CA LYS A 160 34.15 -18.40 6.68
C LYS A 160 35.62 -18.81 6.66
N GLN A 161 36.07 -19.46 5.58
CA GLN A 161 37.46 -19.90 5.47
C GLN A 161 38.42 -18.70 5.30
N LYS A 162 38.11 -17.80 4.35
CA LYS A 162 38.94 -16.59 4.10
C LYS A 162 39.05 -15.69 5.33
N PHE A 163 37.95 -15.54 6.07
CA PHE A 163 37.92 -14.68 7.25
C PHE A 163 38.61 -15.29 8.46
N ALA A 164 38.54 -16.62 8.63
CA ALA A 164 39.30 -17.33 9.65
C ALA A 164 40.82 -17.12 9.47
N GLU A 165 41.32 -17.34 8.25
CA GLU A 165 42.74 -17.15 7.92
C GLU A 165 43.21 -15.71 8.15
N ALA A 166 42.39 -14.73 7.76
CA ALA A 166 42.72 -13.33 7.98
C ALA A 166 42.68 -12.92 9.46
N THR A 167 41.66 -13.35 10.21
CA THR A 167 41.55 -13.02 11.63
C THR A 167 42.65 -13.67 12.46
N GLU A 168 43.15 -14.86 12.08
CA GLU A 168 44.31 -15.50 12.68
C GLU A 168 45.61 -14.69 12.44
N LYS A 169 45.80 -14.16 11.22
CA LYS A 169 46.98 -13.38 10.87
C LYS A 169 46.99 -11.98 11.49
N PHE A 170 45.81 -11.39 11.73
CA PHE A 170 45.66 -9.99 12.10
C PHE A 170 45.05 -9.77 13.50
N ILE A 171 45.23 -10.72 14.43
CA ILE A 171 44.85 -10.57 15.84
C ILE A 171 45.45 -9.28 16.42
N GLY A 172 44.63 -8.49 17.10
CA GLY A 172 45.01 -7.21 17.71
C GLY A 172 45.16 -6.06 16.71
N LYS A 173 44.93 -6.28 15.40
CA LYS A 173 44.94 -5.24 14.36
C LYS A 173 43.52 -4.96 13.85
N GLN A 174 43.37 -3.86 13.12
CA GLN A 174 42.09 -3.44 12.56
C GLN A 174 41.84 -4.07 11.19
N ILE A 175 40.65 -4.62 11.00
CA ILE A 175 40.12 -4.93 9.66
C ILE A 175 39.16 -3.80 9.30
N THR A 176 39.45 -3.10 8.21
CA THR A 176 38.66 -1.95 7.79
C THR A 176 37.56 -2.41 6.85
N ILE A 177 36.31 -2.13 7.19
CA ILE A 177 35.15 -2.40 6.34
C ILE A 177 34.84 -1.12 5.57
N LYS A 178 35.01 -1.18 4.25
CA LYS A 178 34.81 -0.04 3.35
C LYS A 178 33.68 -0.32 2.38
N MET A 179 33.06 0.75 1.91
CA MET A 179 32.18 0.77 0.76
C MET A 179 32.81 1.71 -0.25
N ASP A 180 33.39 1.17 -1.33
CA ASP A 180 34.37 1.89 -2.16
C ASP A 180 35.54 2.44 -1.30
N GLU A 181 35.78 3.74 -1.36
CA GLU A 181 36.81 4.45 -0.60
C GLU A 181 36.32 4.90 0.80
N ASP A 182 35.01 4.88 1.05
CA ASP A 182 34.44 5.31 2.32
C ASP A 182 34.58 4.23 3.39
N VAL A 183 35.25 4.57 4.50
CA VAL A 183 35.33 3.70 5.68
C VAL A 183 33.98 3.69 6.39
N LEU A 184 33.34 2.52 6.45
CA LEU A 184 32.12 2.31 7.24
C LEU A 184 32.47 2.13 8.72
N THR A 185 33.41 1.22 9.00
CA THR A 185 33.89 0.92 10.36
C THR A 185 35.25 0.24 10.29
N ALA A 186 36.04 0.37 11.35
CA ALA A 186 37.36 -0.23 11.48
C ALA A 186 37.50 -0.97 12.82
N PRO A 187 36.76 -2.08 13.02
CA PRO A 187 36.86 -2.87 14.25
C PRO A 187 38.24 -3.51 14.41
N THR A 188 38.66 -3.67 15.66
CA THR A 188 39.87 -4.43 16.01
C THR A 188 39.52 -5.91 16.14
N VAL A 189 40.34 -6.78 15.57
CA VAL A 189 40.20 -8.23 15.68
C VAL A 189 40.65 -8.67 17.07
N ASN A 190 39.71 -9.12 17.90
CA ASN A 190 40.01 -9.55 19.27
C ASN A 190 40.28 -11.05 19.37
N GLU A 191 39.66 -11.85 18.49
CA GLU A 191 39.76 -13.31 18.48
C GLU A 191 39.68 -13.86 17.05
N VAL A 192 40.09 -15.11 16.87
CA VAL A 192 40.02 -15.80 15.58
C VAL A 192 38.59 -16.26 15.32
N ILE A 193 38.05 -15.89 14.16
CA ILE A 193 36.65 -16.11 13.82
C ILE A 193 36.52 -17.33 12.90
N ASN A 194 36.45 -18.51 13.50
CA ASN A 194 36.35 -19.79 12.77
C ASN A 194 34.90 -20.23 12.52
N ALA A 195 33.94 -19.68 13.25
CA ALA A 195 32.54 -20.09 13.19
C ALA A 195 31.80 -19.50 11.97
N GLY A 196 32.35 -18.48 11.32
CA GLY A 196 31.68 -17.73 10.24
C GLY A 196 30.66 -16.71 10.75
N GLU A 197 30.63 -16.45 12.06
CA GLU A 197 29.80 -15.42 12.68
C GLU A 197 30.70 -14.40 13.38
N ALA A 198 30.52 -13.10 13.08
CA ALA A 198 31.34 -12.02 13.60
C ALA A 198 30.46 -10.90 14.16
N VAL A 199 30.88 -10.32 15.28
CA VAL A 199 30.17 -9.21 15.94
C VAL A 199 31.02 -7.95 15.88
N ILE A 200 30.50 -6.91 15.22
CA ILE A 200 31.12 -5.59 15.15
C ILE A 200 30.54 -4.73 16.27
N THR A 201 31.41 -4.31 17.19
CA THR A 201 31.09 -3.45 18.34
C THR A 201 31.43 -1.98 18.06
N GLY A 202 31.00 -1.07 18.95
CA GLY A 202 31.41 0.34 18.93
C GLY A 202 30.40 1.31 18.30
N MET A 203 29.18 0.86 18.01
CA MET A 203 28.12 1.71 17.48
C MET A 203 27.50 2.56 18.59
N LYS A 204 27.32 3.87 18.36
CA LYS A 204 26.77 4.78 19.37
C LYS A 204 25.29 4.57 19.59
N THR A 205 24.57 4.20 18.52
CA THR A 205 23.12 4.01 18.54
C THR A 205 22.70 2.74 17.81
N LEU A 206 21.53 2.20 18.17
CA LEU A 206 20.92 1.10 17.42
C LEU A 206 20.57 1.51 15.98
N GLU A 207 20.25 2.78 15.74
CA GLU A 207 19.94 3.28 14.39
C GLU A 207 21.19 3.30 13.48
N GLU A 208 22.34 3.70 14.02
CA GLU A 208 23.64 3.61 13.34
C GLU A 208 24.01 2.15 13.02
N ALA A 209 23.87 1.25 14.01
CA ALA A 209 24.13 -0.18 13.82
C ALA A 209 23.22 -0.78 12.72
N ASN A 210 21.93 -0.45 12.72
CA ASN A 210 21.00 -0.87 11.68
C ASN A 210 21.38 -0.32 10.29
N SER A 211 21.79 0.95 10.21
CA SER A 211 22.23 1.54 8.95
C SER A 211 23.41 0.78 8.36
N ILE A 212 24.42 0.47 9.18
CA ILE A 212 25.61 -0.27 8.73
C ILE A 212 25.25 -1.72 8.36
N ALA A 213 24.46 -2.41 9.19
CA ALA A 213 23.99 -3.76 8.90
C ALA A 213 23.25 -3.83 7.56
N ASN A 214 22.38 -2.85 7.26
CA ASN A 214 21.63 -2.80 6.01
C ASN A 214 22.53 -2.54 4.79
N ILE A 215 23.50 -1.63 4.92
CA ILE A 215 24.50 -1.38 3.88
C ILE A 215 25.24 -2.67 3.55
N ILE A 216 25.71 -3.39 4.57
CA ILE A 216 26.43 -4.66 4.42
C ILE A 216 25.52 -5.76 3.83
N GLN A 217 24.31 -5.95 4.38
CA GLN A 217 23.33 -6.96 3.94
C GLN A 217 22.89 -6.77 2.48
N SER A 218 22.79 -5.52 2.05
CA SER A 218 22.37 -5.18 0.69
C SER A 218 23.44 -5.49 -0.36
N GLY A 219 24.70 -5.66 0.04
CA GLY A 219 25.82 -5.88 -0.87
C GLY A 219 26.05 -4.74 -1.86
N ALA A 220 26.94 -4.96 -2.83
CA ALA A 220 27.18 -4.01 -3.92
C ALA A 220 25.99 -3.99 -4.91
N LEU A 221 25.70 -2.83 -5.49
CA LEU A 221 24.76 -2.77 -6.60
C LEU A 221 25.40 -3.47 -7.82
N PRO A 222 24.63 -4.22 -8.63
CA PRO A 222 25.17 -4.95 -9.78
C PRO A 222 25.70 -4.01 -10.87
N VAL A 223 25.27 -2.75 -10.84
CA VAL A 223 25.63 -1.68 -11.78
C VAL A 223 25.68 -0.34 -11.05
N PRO A 224 26.55 0.58 -11.47
CA PRO A 224 26.57 1.93 -10.93
C PRO A 224 25.29 2.69 -11.31
N VAL A 225 24.78 3.51 -10.38
CA VAL A 225 23.60 4.37 -10.57
C VAL A 225 23.92 5.80 -10.15
N GLU A 226 23.43 6.77 -10.92
CA GLU A 226 23.58 8.19 -10.61
C GLU A 226 22.21 8.88 -10.54
N ALA A 227 22.08 9.87 -9.66
CA ALA A 227 20.87 10.67 -9.58
C ALA A 227 20.79 11.64 -10.77
N VAL A 228 19.80 11.46 -11.65
CA VAL A 228 19.52 12.37 -12.77
C VAL A 228 18.54 13.48 -12.37
N SER A 229 17.67 13.21 -11.40
CA SER A 229 16.72 14.19 -10.90
C SER A 229 16.44 13.95 -9.43
N VAL A 230 16.43 15.05 -8.67
CA VAL A 230 16.07 15.08 -7.27
C VAL A 230 14.97 16.11 -7.10
N LYS A 231 13.85 15.71 -6.50
CA LYS A 231 12.73 16.60 -6.19
C LYS A 231 12.31 16.39 -4.75
N THR A 232 12.28 17.47 -3.98
CA THR A 232 11.69 17.47 -2.64
C THR A 232 10.28 18.02 -2.71
N VAL A 233 9.32 17.32 -2.14
CA VAL A 233 7.92 17.75 -2.03
C VAL A 233 7.67 18.21 -0.60
N GLY A 234 7.18 19.43 -0.43
CA GLY A 234 6.88 19.98 0.89
C GLY A 234 5.60 19.37 1.50
N PRO A 235 5.57 19.08 2.82
CA PRO A 235 4.42 18.47 3.49
C PRO A 235 3.16 19.37 3.53
N THR A 236 3.33 20.70 3.44
CA THR A 236 2.23 21.68 3.55
C THR A 236 1.21 21.53 2.42
N ILE A 237 1.69 21.35 1.18
CA ILE A 237 0.83 21.16 0.00
C ILE A 237 -0.02 19.90 0.14
N GLY A 238 0.58 18.82 0.67
CA GLY A 238 -0.10 17.54 0.87
C GLY A 238 -1.18 17.60 1.95
N LEU A 239 -0.93 18.28 3.07
CA LEU A 239 -1.89 18.43 4.16
C LEU A 239 -3.14 19.24 3.74
N GLU A 240 -2.95 20.36 3.03
CA GLU A 240 -4.07 21.15 2.48
C GLU A 240 -4.86 20.34 1.45
N ALA A 241 -4.18 19.71 0.51
CA ALA A 241 -4.81 18.91 -0.54
C ALA A 241 -5.58 17.71 0.04
N MET A 242 -5.07 17.07 1.10
CA MET A 242 -5.77 16.00 1.80
C MET A 242 -7.05 16.52 2.47
N GLY A 243 -7.00 17.69 3.12
CA GLY A 243 -8.16 18.33 3.74
C GLY A 243 -9.25 18.65 2.72
N LEU A 244 -8.86 19.25 1.59
CA LEU A 244 -9.76 19.54 0.48
C LEU A 244 -10.36 18.27 -0.12
N SER A 245 -9.56 17.22 -0.33
CA SER A 245 -10.03 15.94 -0.88
C SER A 245 -11.03 15.25 0.05
N LYS A 246 -10.80 15.27 1.37
CA LYS A 246 -11.76 14.76 2.36
C LYS A 246 -13.08 15.54 2.31
N LYS A 247 -13.00 16.87 2.26
CA LYS A 247 -14.20 17.73 2.16
C LYS A 247 -14.95 17.48 0.85
N ALA A 248 -14.25 17.41 -0.28
CA ALA A 248 -14.83 17.11 -1.59
C ALA A 248 -15.51 15.74 -1.62
N GLY A 249 -14.85 14.71 -1.08
CA GLY A 249 -15.42 13.36 -0.97
C GLY A 249 -16.67 13.32 -0.09
N MET A 250 -16.66 14.00 1.05
CA MET A 250 -17.83 14.07 1.95
C MET A 250 -19.00 14.82 1.31
N VAL A 251 -18.75 15.98 0.68
CA VAL A 251 -19.79 16.73 -0.04
C VAL A 251 -20.33 15.92 -1.22
N GLY A 252 -19.46 15.30 -2.01
CA GLY A 252 -19.86 14.43 -3.12
C GLY A 252 -20.72 13.26 -2.66
N LEU A 253 -20.31 12.57 -1.59
CA LEU A 253 -21.07 11.47 -1.00
C LEU A 253 -22.48 11.91 -0.56
N ILE A 254 -22.58 13.04 0.16
CA ILE A 254 -23.86 13.59 0.62
C ILE A 254 -24.75 13.95 -0.57
N CYS A 255 -24.22 14.65 -1.58
CA CYS A 255 -24.96 15.03 -2.77
C CYS A 255 -25.52 13.80 -3.51
N VAL A 256 -24.70 12.76 -3.67
CA VAL A 256 -25.12 11.52 -4.32
C VAL A 256 -26.17 10.77 -3.50
N MET A 257 -26.01 10.68 -2.18
CA MET A 257 -27.01 10.08 -1.29
C MET A 257 -28.35 10.84 -1.33
N LEU A 258 -28.30 12.18 -1.31
CA LEU A 258 -29.50 13.01 -1.44
C LEU A 258 -30.19 12.79 -2.77
N PHE A 259 -29.44 12.79 -3.89
CA PHE A 259 -29.99 12.47 -5.20
C PHE A 259 -30.68 11.11 -5.22
N MET A 260 -30.02 10.08 -4.69
CA MET A 260 -30.59 8.73 -4.62
C MET A 260 -31.86 8.69 -3.78
N MET A 261 -31.87 9.33 -2.62
CA MET A 261 -33.03 9.39 -1.74
C MET A 261 -34.21 10.13 -2.37
N LEU A 262 -33.96 11.25 -3.05
CA LEU A 262 -35.01 12.07 -3.67
C LEU A 262 -35.59 11.41 -4.93
N TYR A 263 -34.73 10.91 -5.83
CA TYR A 263 -35.16 10.37 -7.11
C TYR A 263 -35.65 8.92 -6.99
N TYR A 264 -34.94 8.07 -6.24
CA TYR A 264 -35.25 6.65 -6.09
C TYR A 264 -36.00 6.30 -4.81
N ARG A 265 -36.30 7.27 -3.93
CA ARG A 265 -37.14 7.09 -2.72
C ARG A 265 -36.62 5.96 -1.83
N ALA A 266 -37.46 4.96 -1.54
CA ALA A 266 -37.13 3.89 -0.59
C ALA A 266 -35.94 3.01 -1.04
N PRO A 267 -35.88 2.53 -2.31
CA PRO A 267 -34.66 1.93 -2.86
C PRO A 267 -33.42 2.83 -2.74
N GLY A 268 -33.59 4.14 -2.92
CA GLY A 268 -32.52 5.14 -2.78
C GLY A 268 -31.91 5.19 -1.37
N ILE A 269 -32.73 5.07 -0.33
CA ILE A 269 -32.27 4.99 1.07
C ILE A 269 -31.46 3.71 1.29
N ILE A 270 -31.96 2.57 0.78
CA ILE A 270 -31.26 1.28 0.90
C ILE A 270 -29.91 1.31 0.17
N ALA A 271 -29.86 1.89 -1.03
CA ALA A 271 -28.61 2.07 -1.76
C ALA A 271 -27.64 2.99 -1.00
N SER A 272 -28.14 4.05 -0.36
CA SER A 272 -27.30 4.97 0.42
C SER A 272 -26.62 4.25 1.60
N VAL A 273 -27.33 3.36 2.29
CA VAL A 273 -26.74 2.50 3.34
C VAL A 273 -25.65 1.57 2.76
N ALA A 274 -25.90 0.97 1.59
CA ALA A 274 -24.92 0.13 0.92
C ALA A 274 -23.68 0.92 0.46
N VAL A 275 -23.86 2.16 0.01
CA VAL A 275 -22.77 3.08 -0.39
C VAL A 275 -21.96 3.54 0.83
N SER A 276 -22.57 3.73 2.00
CA SER A 276 -21.83 3.96 3.24
C SER A 276 -20.92 2.77 3.58
N LEU A 277 -21.44 1.54 3.47
CA LEU A 277 -20.63 0.34 3.66
C LEU A 277 -19.52 0.23 2.60
N TYR A 278 -19.81 0.57 1.35
CA TYR A 278 -18.83 0.61 0.27
C TYR A 278 -17.60 1.46 0.62
N VAL A 279 -17.81 2.70 1.06
CA VAL A 279 -16.71 3.60 1.44
C VAL A 279 -15.87 2.98 2.57
N VAL A 280 -16.54 2.42 3.57
CA VAL A 280 -15.87 1.78 4.72
C VAL A 280 -15.07 0.55 4.27
N LEU A 281 -15.63 -0.30 3.40
CA LEU A 281 -14.96 -1.48 2.88
C LEU A 281 -13.71 -1.12 2.05
N VAL A 282 -13.79 -0.10 1.19
CA VAL A 282 -12.61 0.37 0.43
C VAL A 282 -11.48 0.76 1.39
N LEU A 283 -11.79 1.52 2.45
CA LEU A 283 -10.79 1.93 3.44
C LEU A 283 -10.23 0.74 4.25
N TYR A 284 -11.05 -0.27 4.54
CA TYR A 284 -10.55 -1.51 5.16
C TYR A 284 -9.62 -2.29 4.24
N VAL A 285 -9.93 -2.39 2.94
CA VAL A 285 -9.04 -3.02 1.96
C VAL A 285 -7.71 -2.27 1.94
N PHE A 286 -7.72 -0.93 2.00
CA PHE A 286 -6.49 -0.15 2.03
C PHE A 286 -5.66 -0.46 3.26
N SER A 287 -6.32 -0.50 4.42
CA SER A 287 -5.68 -0.87 5.69
C SER A 287 -5.17 -2.31 5.74
N ALA A 288 -5.84 -3.26 5.08
CA ALA A 288 -5.50 -4.67 5.14
C ALA A 288 -4.37 -5.06 4.18
N PHE A 289 -4.33 -4.42 3.00
CA PHE A 289 -3.34 -4.71 1.96
C PHE A 289 -2.18 -3.70 1.92
N GLY A 290 -2.10 -2.78 2.88
CA GLY A 290 -1.04 -1.75 2.92
C GLY A 290 -1.10 -0.79 1.74
N VAL A 291 -2.28 -0.50 1.19
CA VAL A 291 -2.37 0.37 0.02
C VAL A 291 -2.02 1.81 0.39
N VAL A 292 -1.01 2.36 -0.28
CA VAL A 292 -0.59 3.76 -0.09
C VAL A 292 -1.62 4.71 -0.71
N LEU A 293 -2.19 5.58 0.13
CA LEU A 293 -3.09 6.64 -0.30
C LEU A 293 -2.29 7.84 -0.81
N THR A 294 -2.36 8.11 -2.11
CA THR A 294 -1.86 9.34 -2.75
C THR A 294 -3.00 10.35 -2.97
N LEU A 295 -2.70 11.57 -3.38
CA LEU A 295 -3.68 12.57 -3.79
C LEU A 295 -4.48 12.10 -5.02
N SER A 296 -3.80 11.49 -5.99
CA SER A 296 -4.46 10.85 -7.13
C SER A 296 -5.34 9.67 -6.68
N GLY A 297 -4.86 8.86 -5.73
CA GLY A 297 -5.67 7.80 -5.11
C GLY A 297 -6.92 8.35 -4.45
N ALA A 298 -6.84 9.47 -3.73
CA ALA A 298 -8.00 10.14 -3.17
C ALA A 298 -9.01 10.57 -4.26
N ALA A 299 -8.53 11.09 -5.40
CA ALA A 299 -9.39 11.39 -6.54
C ALA A 299 -10.06 10.14 -7.12
N ALA A 300 -9.36 9.01 -7.20
CA ALA A 300 -9.94 7.73 -7.60
C ALA A 300 -11.01 7.23 -6.60
N VAL A 301 -10.83 7.41 -5.29
CA VAL A 301 -11.89 7.12 -4.29
C VAL A 301 -13.13 7.97 -4.57
N ILE A 302 -12.96 9.27 -4.82
CA ILE A 302 -14.09 10.17 -5.11
C ILE A 302 -14.81 9.75 -6.40
N LEU A 303 -14.06 9.43 -7.45
CA LEU A 303 -14.61 8.95 -8.72
C LEU A 303 -15.41 7.65 -8.52
N THR A 304 -14.85 6.70 -7.79
CA THR A 304 -15.46 5.39 -7.56
C THR A 304 -16.68 5.44 -6.64
N ILE A 305 -16.80 6.45 -5.75
CA ILE A 305 -18.06 6.73 -5.04
C ILE A 305 -19.19 7.01 -6.03
N GLY A 306 -18.94 7.81 -7.07
CA GLY A 306 -19.93 8.09 -8.12
C GLY A 306 -20.30 6.82 -8.90
N MET A 307 -19.29 6.04 -9.30
CA MET A 307 -19.49 4.77 -10.03
C MET A 307 -20.22 3.71 -9.18
N ALA A 308 -19.99 3.67 -7.86
CA ALA A 308 -20.68 2.73 -6.97
C ALA A 308 -22.19 2.96 -6.92
N VAL A 309 -22.63 4.19 -7.19
CA VAL A 309 -24.05 4.53 -7.24
C VAL A 309 -24.66 4.24 -8.61
N ASP A 310 -23.88 4.35 -9.69
CA ASP A 310 -24.33 4.06 -11.05
C ASP A 310 -24.87 2.62 -11.20
N ALA A 311 -24.22 1.63 -10.60
CA ALA A 311 -24.72 0.25 -10.57
C ALA A 311 -26.12 0.15 -9.93
N ASN A 312 -26.35 0.90 -8.84
CA ASN A 312 -27.66 0.92 -8.18
C ASN A 312 -28.73 1.63 -9.04
N VAL A 313 -28.36 2.71 -9.73
CA VAL A 313 -29.22 3.41 -10.71
C VAL A 313 -29.70 2.44 -11.79
N LEU A 314 -28.78 1.70 -12.41
CA LEU A 314 -29.12 0.73 -13.47
C LEU A 314 -30.07 -0.36 -12.96
N ILE A 315 -29.78 -0.94 -11.79
CA ILE A 315 -30.65 -1.95 -11.15
C ILE A 315 -32.05 -1.39 -10.90
N PHE A 316 -32.15 -0.15 -10.41
CA PHE A 316 -33.42 0.46 -10.09
C PHE A 316 -34.22 0.83 -11.33
N GLU A 317 -33.60 1.30 -12.41
CA GLU A 317 -34.29 1.53 -13.68
C GLU A 317 -34.80 0.22 -14.30
N ARG A 318 -33.98 -0.85 -14.32
CA ARG A 318 -34.46 -2.18 -14.77
C ARG A 318 -35.58 -2.71 -13.89
N THR A 319 -35.52 -2.50 -12.59
CA THR A 319 -36.61 -2.86 -11.67
C THR A 319 -37.88 -2.06 -11.96
N LYS A 320 -37.78 -0.75 -12.24
CA LYS A 320 -38.93 0.10 -12.60
C LYS A 320 -39.56 -0.34 -13.92
N GLU A 321 -38.77 -0.72 -14.93
CA GLU A 321 -39.26 -1.31 -16.18
C GLU A 321 -40.10 -2.56 -15.92
N GLU A 322 -39.60 -3.49 -15.09
CA GLU A 322 -40.32 -4.71 -14.73
C GLU A 322 -41.57 -4.46 -13.88
N LEU A 323 -41.58 -3.41 -13.06
CA LEU A 323 -42.78 -3.00 -12.32
C LEU A 323 -43.88 -2.46 -13.25
N LYS A 324 -43.50 -1.77 -14.32
CA LYS A 324 -44.44 -1.22 -15.31
C LYS A 324 -45.12 -2.32 -16.14
N THR A 325 -44.51 -3.49 -16.29
CA THR A 325 -45.12 -4.66 -16.96
C THR A 325 -46.12 -5.42 -16.07
N GLY A 326 -46.34 -4.95 -14.83
CA GLY A 326 -47.33 -5.51 -13.91
C GLY A 326 -46.79 -6.56 -12.94
N LYS A 327 -45.49 -6.89 -12.98
CA LYS A 327 -44.89 -7.85 -12.05
C LYS A 327 -45.02 -7.42 -10.59
N SER A 328 -45.02 -8.40 -9.68
CA SER A 328 -44.96 -8.13 -8.24
C SER A 328 -43.62 -7.49 -7.87
N VAL A 329 -43.59 -6.67 -6.80
CA VAL A 329 -42.37 -5.98 -6.35
C VAL A 329 -41.18 -6.92 -6.15
N LYS A 330 -41.43 -8.09 -5.55
CA LYS A 330 -40.38 -9.08 -5.32
C LYS A 330 -39.82 -9.65 -6.63
N SER A 331 -40.71 -10.04 -7.55
CA SER A 331 -40.31 -10.59 -8.86
C SER A 331 -39.64 -9.54 -9.74
N ALA A 332 -40.13 -8.30 -9.73
CA ALA A 332 -39.55 -7.19 -10.49
C ALA A 332 -38.13 -6.86 -10.01
N VAL A 333 -37.88 -6.89 -8.69
CA VAL A 333 -36.54 -6.72 -8.14
C VAL A 333 -35.63 -7.87 -8.56
N ASP A 334 -36.07 -9.12 -8.44
CA ASP A 334 -35.26 -10.27 -8.88
C ASP A 334 -34.89 -10.16 -10.37
N SER A 335 -35.87 -9.91 -11.24
CA SER A 335 -35.63 -9.68 -12.67
C SER A 335 -34.75 -8.46 -12.96
N GLY A 336 -34.91 -7.37 -12.19
CA GLY A 336 -34.12 -6.14 -12.34
C GLY A 336 -32.64 -6.37 -12.08
N PHE A 337 -32.30 -7.11 -11.01
CA PHE A 337 -30.92 -7.49 -10.72
C PHE A 337 -30.33 -8.41 -11.79
N ASP A 338 -31.09 -9.41 -12.24
CA ASP A 338 -30.58 -10.40 -13.21
C ASP A 338 -30.33 -9.75 -14.58
N ARG A 339 -31.19 -8.80 -15.00
CA ARG A 339 -31.03 -8.04 -16.26
C ARG A 339 -29.94 -6.97 -16.18
N ALA A 340 -29.73 -6.36 -15.01
CA ALA A 340 -28.69 -5.36 -14.82
C ALA A 340 -27.29 -5.96 -14.69
N LEU A 341 -27.19 -7.24 -14.30
CA LEU A 341 -25.93 -7.92 -13.99
C LEU A 341 -24.91 -7.83 -15.13
N SER A 342 -25.29 -8.19 -16.36
CA SER A 342 -24.38 -8.20 -17.50
C SER A 342 -23.83 -6.80 -17.78
N SER A 343 -24.70 -5.80 -17.90
CA SER A 343 -24.30 -4.42 -18.16
C SER A 343 -23.40 -3.84 -17.07
N ILE A 344 -23.64 -4.16 -15.79
CA ILE A 344 -22.78 -3.73 -14.67
C ILE A 344 -21.41 -4.39 -14.78
N LEU A 345 -21.36 -5.69 -15.04
CA LEU A 345 -20.09 -6.40 -15.19
C LEU A 345 -19.32 -5.90 -16.41
N ASP A 346 -19.96 -5.76 -17.58
CA ASP A 346 -19.31 -5.32 -18.82
C ASP A 346 -18.68 -3.93 -18.68
N SER A 347 -19.41 -2.97 -18.10
CA SER A 347 -18.91 -1.61 -17.86
C SER A 347 -17.72 -1.60 -16.91
N ASN A 348 -17.82 -2.31 -15.78
CA ASN A 348 -16.77 -2.34 -14.78
C ASN A 348 -15.54 -3.15 -15.22
N ILE A 349 -15.71 -4.26 -15.95
CA ILE A 349 -14.60 -5.03 -16.52
C ILE A 349 -13.81 -4.15 -17.48
N THR A 350 -14.47 -3.36 -18.32
CA THR A 350 -13.80 -2.42 -19.22
C THR A 350 -12.96 -1.40 -18.45
N THR A 351 -13.48 -0.87 -17.33
CA THR A 351 -12.72 0.04 -16.48
C THR A 351 -11.58 -0.65 -15.74
N ILE A 352 -11.75 -1.91 -15.30
CA ILE A 352 -10.66 -2.69 -14.70
C ILE A 352 -9.53 -2.92 -15.72
N ILE A 353 -9.85 -3.21 -16.99
CA ILE A 353 -8.85 -3.35 -18.05
C ILE A 353 -8.04 -2.06 -18.21
N ALA A 354 -8.71 -0.90 -18.24
CA ALA A 354 -8.03 0.39 -18.26
C ALA A 354 -7.16 0.61 -17.01
N GLY A 355 -7.66 0.22 -15.83
CA GLY A 355 -6.92 0.23 -14.58
C GLY A 355 -5.67 -0.65 -14.61
N LEU A 356 -5.73 -1.84 -15.19
CA LEU A 356 -4.57 -2.73 -15.37
C LEU A 356 -3.52 -2.11 -16.28
N VAL A 357 -3.94 -1.50 -17.39
CA VAL A 357 -3.02 -0.76 -18.29
C VAL A 357 -2.33 0.37 -17.52
N LEU A 358 -3.08 1.17 -16.76
CA LEU A 358 -2.51 2.24 -15.93
C LEU A 358 -1.60 1.69 -14.82
N TYR A 359 -1.87 0.51 -14.28
CA TYR A 359 -1.05 -0.11 -13.25
C TYR A 359 0.30 -0.60 -13.78
N PHE A 360 0.31 -1.20 -14.98
CA PHE A 360 1.53 -1.73 -15.59
C PHE A 360 2.35 -0.66 -16.31
N MET A 361 1.71 0.32 -16.94
CA MET A 361 2.38 1.38 -17.70
C MET A 361 2.59 2.67 -16.90
N GLY A 362 1.81 2.88 -15.84
CA GLY A 362 1.91 4.07 -15.00
C GLY A 362 3.00 3.96 -13.94
N THR A 363 3.50 5.12 -13.50
CA THR A 363 4.51 5.24 -12.43
C THR A 363 3.96 6.06 -11.27
N GLY A 364 4.53 5.86 -10.07
CA GLY A 364 4.23 6.63 -8.85
C GLY A 364 2.73 6.83 -8.62
N ALA A 365 2.29 8.08 -8.65
CA ALA A 365 0.90 8.49 -8.41
C ALA A 365 -0.13 7.89 -9.40
N VAL A 366 0.23 7.64 -10.66
CA VAL A 366 -0.71 7.04 -11.64
C VAL A 366 -0.99 5.59 -11.29
N LYS A 367 0.04 4.86 -10.84
CA LYS A 367 -0.11 3.48 -10.36
C LYS A 367 -0.98 3.41 -9.10
N GLY A 368 -0.78 4.34 -8.16
CA GLY A 368 -1.64 4.47 -6.97
C GLY A 368 -3.11 4.77 -7.31
N PHE A 369 -3.36 5.64 -8.29
CA PHE A 369 -4.70 5.89 -8.83
C PHE A 369 -5.33 4.61 -9.39
N ALA A 370 -4.57 3.85 -10.20
CA ALA A 370 -5.04 2.63 -10.83
C ALA A 370 -5.42 1.54 -9.80
N VAL A 371 -4.57 1.30 -8.80
CA VAL A 371 -4.85 0.35 -7.72
C VAL A 371 -6.13 0.74 -6.97
N THR A 372 -6.25 2.03 -6.61
CA THR A 372 -7.42 2.57 -5.92
C THR A 372 -8.70 2.39 -6.74
N LEU A 373 -8.64 2.70 -8.03
CA LEU A 373 -9.76 2.55 -8.97
C LEU A 373 -10.20 1.08 -9.06
N MET A 374 -9.27 0.14 -9.25
CA MET A 374 -9.58 -1.28 -9.36
C MET A 374 -10.20 -1.85 -8.08
N ILE A 375 -9.65 -1.51 -6.91
CA ILE A 375 -10.22 -1.89 -5.61
C ILE A 375 -11.63 -1.31 -5.47
N GLY A 376 -11.80 -0.02 -5.78
CA GLY A 376 -13.07 0.66 -5.72
C GLY A 376 -14.13 0.00 -6.61
N ILE A 377 -13.76 -0.49 -7.79
CA ILE A 377 -14.68 -1.19 -8.69
C ILE A 377 -15.06 -2.57 -8.15
N ILE A 378 -14.10 -3.36 -7.67
CA ILE A 378 -14.38 -4.70 -7.15
C ILE A 378 -15.33 -4.62 -5.95
N VAL A 379 -15.07 -3.69 -5.03
CA VAL A 379 -15.92 -3.47 -3.85
C VAL A 379 -17.29 -2.88 -4.27
N SER A 380 -17.36 -2.05 -5.31
CA SER A 380 -18.63 -1.49 -5.78
C SER A 380 -19.53 -2.56 -6.39
N ILE A 381 -18.99 -3.47 -7.20
CA ILE A 381 -19.74 -4.62 -7.77
C ILE A 381 -20.31 -5.48 -6.63
N PHE A 382 -19.47 -5.81 -5.64
CA PHE A 382 -19.89 -6.61 -4.49
C PHE A 382 -21.03 -5.92 -3.71
N THR A 383 -20.86 -4.64 -3.39
CA THR A 383 -21.86 -3.90 -2.63
C THR A 383 -23.17 -3.72 -3.39
N ALA A 384 -23.14 -3.42 -4.69
CA ALA A 384 -24.34 -3.31 -5.49
C ALA A 384 -25.07 -4.65 -5.66
N LEU A 385 -24.37 -5.71 -6.06
CA LEU A 385 -25.00 -6.99 -6.44
C LEU A 385 -25.35 -7.88 -5.25
N VAL A 386 -24.58 -7.80 -4.17
CA VAL A 386 -24.77 -8.64 -2.98
C VAL A 386 -25.46 -7.86 -1.87
N VAL A 387 -24.86 -6.74 -1.44
CA VAL A 387 -25.35 -6.00 -0.26
C VAL A 387 -26.67 -5.28 -0.57
N THR A 388 -26.76 -4.50 -1.65
CA THR A 388 -28.01 -3.82 -2.02
C THR A 388 -29.12 -4.85 -2.28
N LYS A 389 -28.83 -5.95 -3.00
CA LYS A 389 -29.80 -7.04 -3.23
C LYS A 389 -30.29 -7.64 -1.92
N PHE A 390 -29.39 -7.92 -0.99
CA PHE A 390 -29.72 -8.46 0.33
C PHE A 390 -30.60 -7.51 1.13
N LEU A 391 -30.20 -6.25 1.27
CA LEU A 391 -30.94 -5.23 2.03
C LEU A 391 -32.32 -4.98 1.42
N LEU A 392 -32.40 -4.87 0.09
CA LEU A 392 -33.66 -4.60 -0.60
C LEU A 392 -34.64 -5.77 -0.46
N LYS A 393 -34.17 -7.02 -0.60
CA LYS A 393 -35.01 -8.21 -0.37
C LYS A 393 -35.53 -8.28 1.06
N HIS A 394 -34.69 -7.97 2.04
CA HIS A 394 -35.11 -7.96 3.45
C HIS A 394 -36.10 -6.83 3.74
N ALA A 395 -35.91 -5.65 3.15
CA ALA A 395 -36.85 -4.54 3.26
C ALA A 395 -38.23 -4.87 2.67
N ILE A 396 -38.26 -5.58 1.53
CA ILE A 396 -39.50 -6.06 0.90
C ILE A 396 -40.19 -7.11 1.78
N ASN A 397 -39.43 -8.11 2.25
CA ASN A 397 -39.96 -9.19 3.09
C ASN A 397 -40.44 -8.69 4.47
N ALA A 398 -39.81 -7.64 5.02
CA ALA A 398 -40.24 -6.98 6.24
C ALA A 398 -41.53 -6.15 6.06
N GLY A 399 -41.93 -5.89 4.81
CA GLY A 399 -43.12 -5.09 4.48
C GLY A 399 -42.86 -3.58 4.39
N ILE A 400 -41.60 -3.14 4.45
CA ILE A 400 -41.21 -1.73 4.35
C ILE A 400 -41.38 -1.24 2.90
N ILE A 401 -41.05 -2.08 1.93
CA ILE A 401 -41.15 -1.77 0.50
C ILE A 401 -42.11 -2.75 -0.17
N THR A 402 -43.37 -2.33 -0.33
CA THR A 402 -44.45 -3.22 -0.81
C THR A 402 -45.24 -2.69 -2.00
N LYS A 403 -45.19 -1.39 -2.27
CA LYS A 403 -45.98 -0.75 -3.33
C LYS A 403 -45.07 -0.28 -4.47
N PRO A 404 -45.51 -0.38 -5.75
CA PRO A 404 -44.78 0.20 -6.88
C PRO A 404 -44.50 1.71 -6.74
N SER A 405 -45.37 2.43 -6.02
CA SER A 405 -45.18 3.86 -5.72
C SER A 405 -43.93 4.15 -4.86
N HIS A 406 -43.46 3.17 -4.08
CA HIS A 406 -42.22 3.30 -3.31
C HIS A 406 -40.98 3.31 -4.22
N PHE A 407 -41.10 2.79 -5.45
CA PHE A 407 -40.08 2.85 -6.51
C PHE A 407 -40.31 4.02 -7.48
N GLY A 408 -41.28 4.91 -7.21
CA GLY A 408 -41.62 6.01 -8.11
C GLY A 408 -42.43 5.61 -9.35
N VAL A 409 -42.99 4.41 -9.39
CA VAL A 409 -43.85 3.94 -10.50
C VAL A 409 -45.32 4.10 -10.11
N LYS A 410 -46.09 4.83 -10.92
CA LYS A 410 -47.56 4.80 -10.86
C LYS A 410 -48.02 3.58 -11.68
N ARG A 411 -48.85 2.70 -11.10
CA ARG A 411 -49.52 1.66 -11.89
C ARG A 411 -50.42 2.37 -12.89
N GLY A 412 -50.22 2.08 -14.17
CA GLY A 412 -51.16 2.42 -15.24
C GLY A 412 -52.42 1.57 -15.13
#